data_AF-A0A820F4I8-F1
#
_entry.id   AF-A0A820F4I8-F1
#
_cell.length_a   1.000
_cell.length_b   1.000
_cell.length_c   1.000
_cell.angle_alpha   90.00
_cell.angle_beta   90.00
_cell.angle_gamma   90.00
#
_symmetry.space_group_name_H-M   'P 1'
#
loop_
_entity.id
_entity.type
_entity.pdbx_description
1 polymer ?
#
loop_
_entity_poly.entity_id
_entity_poly.type
_entity_poly.pdbx_seq_one_letter_code
_entity_poly.pdbx_strand_id
1 'polypeptide(L)' 'MGSGASRTSNSLLKDVEWKWQSNENPFSEESAEWEPYSDLENLIIERALKHKQQRAFLDGYIIDLE' A
#
# COMPACT_ATOMS: atom_id res chain seq x y z
N MET A 1 42.08 -5.03 13.01
CA MET A 1 41.47 -6.28 12.52
C MET A 1 40.06 -6.29 13.10
N GLY A 2 39.05 -5.78 12.40
CA GLY A 2 38.24 -6.50 11.40
C GLY A 2 37.26 -7.43 12.15
N SER A 3 35.93 -7.33 12.08
CA SER A 3 35.05 -6.78 11.04
C SER A 3 33.69 -6.43 11.65
N GLY A 4 33.04 -5.41 11.08
CA GLY A 4 31.65 -5.07 11.39
C GLY A 4 30.68 -6.09 10.80
N ALA A 5 29.61 -6.35 11.54
CA ALA A 5 28.38 -6.92 10.98
C ALA A 5 27.38 -5.78 10.88
N SER A 6 27.41 -5.07 9.75
CA SER A 6 26.30 -4.19 9.36
C SER A 6 25.08 -5.08 9.19
N ARG A 7 24.10 -4.93 10.09
CA ARG A 7 22.77 -5.48 9.90
C ARG A 7 22.22 -4.85 8.63
N THR A 8 22.24 -5.59 7.52
CA THR A 8 21.51 -5.23 6.32
C THR A 8 20.03 -5.45 6.62
N SER A 9 19.45 -4.49 7.35
CA SER A 9 18.01 -4.32 7.40
C SER A 9 17.57 -3.98 5.98
N ASN A 10 16.87 -4.90 5.32
CA ASN A 10 16.16 -4.62 4.08
C ASN A 10 15.18 -3.46 4.35
N SER A 11 15.62 -2.23 4.14
CA SER A 11 14.93 -0.99 4.48
C SER A 11 14.48 -0.25 3.22
N LEU A 12 13.96 -0.97 2.23
CA LEU A 12 13.59 -0.38 0.93
C LEU A 12 12.08 -0.44 0.62
N LEU A 13 11.24 -0.88 1.56
CA LEU A 13 9.78 -0.99 1.38
C LEU A 13 8.98 -0.17 2.41
N LYS A 14 9.60 0.78 3.13
CA LYS A 14 8.96 1.46 4.28
C LYS A 14 8.45 2.87 4.03
N ASP A 15 8.54 3.40 2.82
CA ASP A 15 8.25 4.83 2.61
C ASP A 15 6.79 5.13 2.19
N VAL A 16 6.00 4.11 1.83
CA VAL A 16 4.61 4.32 1.36
C VAL A 16 3.66 3.34 2.07
N GLU A 17 2.58 3.87 2.62
CA GLU A 17 1.48 3.13 3.25
C GLU A 17 0.18 3.47 2.51
N TRP A 18 -0.43 2.50 1.83
CA TRP A 18 -1.73 2.70 1.18
C TRP A 18 -2.86 2.44 2.16
N LYS A 19 -3.89 3.29 2.08
CA LYS A 19 -5.10 3.18 2.88
C LYS A 19 -6.34 3.31 2.02
N TRP A 20 -7.44 2.75 2.48
CA TRP A 20 -8.76 2.90 1.89
C TRP A 20 -9.71 3.53 2.89
N GLN A 21 -10.67 4.30 2.37
CA GLN A 21 -11.69 4.93 3.20
C GLN A 21 -12.74 3.89 3.59
N SER A 22 -12.85 3.60 4.89
CA SER A 22 -13.66 2.51 5.44
C SER A 22 -15.05 2.91 5.92
N ASN A 23 -15.44 4.18 5.74
CA ASN A 23 -16.77 4.65 6.11
C ASN A 23 -17.87 3.81 5.42
N GLU A 24 -18.89 3.38 6.18
CA GLU A 24 -20.05 2.66 5.64
C GLU A 24 -20.78 3.47 4.56
N ASN A 25 -20.85 4.80 4.76
CA ASN A 25 -21.36 5.73 3.76
C ASN A 25 -20.21 6.63 3.26
N PRO A 26 -19.65 6.36 2.07
CA PRO A 26 -18.52 7.12 1.54
C PRO A 26 -18.87 8.56 1.14
N PHE A 27 -20.16 8.91 1.11
CA PHE A 27 -20.65 10.24 0.78
C PHE A 27 -21.17 11.02 2.00
N SER A 28 -21.00 10.50 3.21
CA SER A 28 -21.38 11.23 4.42
C SER A 28 -20.40 12.39 4.68
N GLU A 29 -20.87 13.41 5.40
CA GLU A 29 -20.03 14.53 5.88
C GLU A 29 -19.24 14.16 7.16
N GLU A 30 -19.27 12.88 7.56
CA GLU A 30 -18.56 12.40 8.74
C GLU A 30 -17.05 12.37 8.50
N SER A 31 -16.28 12.31 9.60
CA SER A 31 -14.84 12.17 9.52
C SER A 31 -14.46 10.92 8.74
N ALA A 32 -13.57 11.07 7.76
CA ALA A 32 -13.09 9.94 6.98
C ALA A 32 -12.30 8.96 7.86
N GLU A 33 -12.75 7.71 7.89
CA GLU A 33 -12.04 6.60 8.52
C GLU A 33 -11.17 5.92 7.47
N TRP A 34 -9.90 5.67 7.81
CA TRP A 34 -8.91 5.13 6.88
C TRP A 34 -8.30 3.87 7.45
N GLU A 35 -8.46 2.77 6.74
CA GLU A 35 -7.88 1.47 7.10
C GLU A 35 -6.72 1.14 6.16
N PRO A 36 -5.61 0.57 6.66
CA PRO A 36 -4.48 0.19 5.84
C PRO A 36 -4.83 -1.04 4.99
N TYR A 37 -4.29 -1.07 3.78
CA TYR A 37 -4.19 -2.32 3.04
C TYR A 37 -3.20 -3.27 3.73
N SER A 38 -3.36 -4.58 3.54
CA SER A 38 -2.39 -5.56 4.03
C SER A 38 -1.03 -5.40 3.33
N ASP A 39 0.04 -5.95 3.92
CA ASP A 39 1.38 -5.92 3.33
C ASP A 39 1.43 -6.47 1.90
N LEU A 40 0.63 -7.51 1.62
CA LEU A 40 0.54 -8.12 0.30
C LEU A 40 -0.19 -7.22 -0.69
N GLU A 41 -1.32 -6.64 -0.30
CA GLU A 41 -2.09 -5.71 -1.14
C GLU A 41 -1.29 -4.45 -1.45
N ASN A 42 -0.61 -3.88 -0.44
CA ASN A 42 0.33 -2.77 -0.62
C ASN A 42 1.38 -3.11 -1.70
N LEU A 43 1.99 -4.29 -1.65
CA LEU A 43 2.97 -4.72 -2.64
C LEU A 43 2.38 -4.82 -4.05
N ILE A 44 1.13 -5.27 -4.17
CA ILE A 44 0.44 -5.37 -5.46
C ILE A 44 0.13 -3.98 -6.02
N ILE A 45 -0.38 -3.07 -5.19
CA ILE A 45 -0.68 -1.68 -5.57
C ILE A 45 0.59 -0.96 -6.03
N GLU A 46 1.67 -1.04 -5.25
CA GLU A 46 2.97 -0.47 -5.58
C GLU A 46 3.52 -1.02 -6.90
N ARG A 47 3.39 -2.34 -7.10
CA ARG A 47 3.81 -2.97 -8.35
C ARG A 47 3.00 -2.44 -9.53
N ALA A 48 1.68 -2.30 -9.39
CA ALA A 48 0.82 -1.81 -10.47
C ALA A 48 1.17 -0.37 -10.86
N LEU A 49 1.33 0.52 -9.87
CA LEU A 49 1.76 1.90 -10.07
C LEU A 49 3.13 2.01 -10.73
N LYS A 50 4.11 1.23 -10.25
CA LYS A 50 5.46 1.21 -10.82
C LYS A 50 5.49 0.80 -12.30
N HIS A 51 4.56 -0.07 -12.70
CA HIS A 51 4.40 -0.50 -14.09
C HIS A 51 3.43 0.36 -14.90
N LYS A 52 2.97 1.49 -14.34
CA LYS A 52 2.01 2.42 -14.96
C LYS A 52 0.73 1.73 -15.40
N GLN A 53 0.28 0.76 -14.60
CA GLN A 53 -1.01 0.12 -14.82
C GLN A 53 -2.12 1.07 -14.35
N GLN A 54 -3.23 1.06 -15.07
CA GLN A 54 -4.43 1.82 -14.73
C GLN A 54 -5.21 1.21 -13.56
N ARG A 55 -4.97 -0.08 -13.29
CA ARG A 55 -5.72 -0.88 -12.32
C ARG A 55 -4.83 -1.83 -11.55
N ALA A 56 -5.06 -1.94 -10.25
CA ALA A 56 -4.54 -3.02 -9.42
C ALA A 56 -5.64 -4.04 -9.14
N PHE A 57 -5.38 -5.32 -9.43
CA PHE A 57 -6.30 -6.41 -9.17
C PHE A 57 -5.93 -7.06 -7.83
N LEU A 58 -6.81 -6.91 -6.85
CA LEU A 58 -6.70 -7.54 -5.53
C LEU A 58 -7.70 -8.70 -5.44
N ASP A 59 -7.57 -9.53 -4.41
CA ASP A 59 -8.48 -10.67 -4.25
C ASP A 59 -9.88 -10.17 -3.85
N GLY A 60 -10.81 -10.23 -4.80
CA GLY A 60 -12.21 -9.83 -4.59
C GLY A 60 -12.55 -8.39 -4.99
N TYR A 61 -11.58 -7.54 -5.37
CA TYR A 61 -11.86 -6.18 -5.82
C TYR A 61 -10.74 -5.58 -6.68
N ILE A 62 -11.03 -4.47 -7.35
CA ILE A 62 -10.12 -3.77 -8.26
C ILE A 62 -10.01 -2.33 -7.79
N ILE A 63 -8.78 -1.81 -7.76
CA ILE A 63 -8.50 -0.40 -7.50
C ILE A 63 -8.16 0.27 -8.83
N ASP A 64 -8.87 1.34 -9.17
CA ASP A 64 -8.48 2.23 -10.27
C ASP A 64 -7.37 3.19 -9.78
N LEU A 65 -6.28 3.26 -10.54
CA LEU A 65 -5.04 4.00 -10.23
C LEU A 65 -4.83 5.23 -11.15
N GLU A 66 -5.81 5.54 -12.01
CA GLU A 66 -5.79 6.68 -12.95
C GLU A 66 -6.27 8.00 -12.34
#